data_AF-A0A369BQ17-F1
#
_entry.id   AF-A0A369BQ17-F1
#
_cell.length_a   1.000
_cell.length_b   1.000
_cell.length_c   1.000
_cell.angle_alpha   90.00
_cell.angle_beta   90.00
_cell.angle_gamma   90.00
#
_symmetry.space_group_name_H-M   'P 1'
#
loop_
_entity.id
_entity.type
_entity.pdbx_description
1 polymer ?
#
loop_
_entity_poly.entity_id
_entity_poly.type
_entity_poly.pdbx_seq_one_letter_code
_entity_poly.pdbx_strand_id
1 'polypeptide(L)'
;MDFADKLQSYRKQKGLSQENLAEVVGVSRQAVSKWESGQSYPEMDKMIAISELFHVTVDHLVKDTPSDNREARPQIPGPVQAGWRPYFHYEYKSKKTLFGIPLVHIHVGRGIHVAKGIIAVGNISIGVLSIGILALGGLSIGALAAGLVSLAALAIGLLLGAGGIAAGIVAIGGLALGILTIGGLSIGMFSLGGCAVASHIAIGGYASGHIAIGDAVNGAYTLAIQNDDFGSIRAEQVRQLIQQEYPNLWKPLAERIIGMFN
;
A
#
# COMPACT_ATOMS: atom_id res chain seq x y z
N MET A 1 -38.35 -35.67 12.81
CA MET A 1 -37.98 -35.92 14.23
C MET A 1 -38.35 -34.68 14.98
N ASP A 2 -39.38 -34.78 15.82
CA ASP A 2 -39.89 -33.63 16.56
C ASP A 2 -38.83 -33.15 17.58
N PHE A 3 -38.97 -31.92 18.08
CA PHE A 3 -38.08 -31.34 19.10
C PHE A 3 -37.87 -32.28 20.29
N ALA A 4 -38.94 -32.92 20.75
CA ALA A 4 -38.94 -33.89 21.84
C ALA A 4 -37.99 -35.07 21.58
N ASP A 5 -38.04 -35.64 20.36
CA ASP A 5 -37.19 -36.75 19.94
C ASP A 5 -35.72 -36.33 19.86
N LYS A 6 -35.46 -35.13 19.32
CA LYS A 6 -34.11 -34.58 19.19
C LYS A 6 -33.48 -34.30 20.54
N LEU A 7 -34.20 -33.64 21.45
CA LEU A 7 -33.73 -33.36 22.79
C LEU A 7 -33.37 -34.65 23.53
N GLN A 8 -34.23 -35.66 23.44
CA GLN A 8 -33.97 -36.96 24.04
C GLN A 8 -32.75 -37.65 23.42
N SER A 9 -32.57 -37.54 22.10
CA SER A 9 -31.43 -38.13 21.39
C SER A 9 -30.10 -37.49 21.79
N TYR A 10 -30.02 -36.15 21.87
CA TYR A 10 -28.81 -35.46 22.30
C TYR A 10 -28.47 -35.71 23.77
N ARG A 11 -29.49 -35.76 24.63
CA ARG A 11 -29.30 -36.12 26.03
C ARG A 11 -28.67 -37.52 26.17
N LYS A 12 -29.20 -38.49 25.43
CA LYS A 12 -28.67 -39.88 25.41
C LYS A 12 -27.26 -39.95 24.82
N GLN A 13 -26.96 -39.21 23.76
CA GLN A 13 -25.62 -39.14 23.17
C GLN A 13 -24.57 -38.58 24.13
N LYS A 14 -24.93 -37.59 24.96
CA LYS A 14 -24.05 -37.07 26.03
C LYS A 14 -24.09 -37.89 27.33
N GLY A 15 -24.81 -39.02 27.36
CA GLY A 15 -24.90 -39.88 28.55
C GLY A 15 -25.60 -39.23 29.75
N LEU A 16 -26.41 -38.18 29.54
CA LEU A 16 -27.04 -37.42 30.61
C LEU A 16 -28.36 -38.08 31.06
N SER A 17 -28.63 -38.07 32.36
CA SER A 17 -29.98 -38.37 32.89
C SER A 17 -30.91 -37.14 32.69
N GLN A 18 -32.24 -37.33 32.76
CA GLN A 18 -33.18 -36.19 32.73
C GLN A 18 -32.96 -35.24 33.92
N GLU A 19 -32.52 -35.77 35.07
CA GLU A 19 -32.18 -34.98 36.26
C GLU A 19 -30.95 -34.10 35.98
N ASN A 20 -29.90 -34.69 35.40
CA ASN A 20 -28.65 -33.97 35.11
C ASN A 20 -28.88 -32.89 34.05
N LEU A 21 -29.72 -33.16 33.05
CA LEU A 21 -30.09 -32.14 32.06
C LEU A 21 -30.87 -30.99 32.72
N ALA A 22 -31.78 -31.31 33.63
CA ALA A 22 -32.56 -30.32 34.37
C ALA A 22 -31.67 -29.42 35.25
N GLU A 23 -30.69 -30.01 35.93
CA GLU A 23 -29.72 -29.30 36.75
C GLU A 23 -28.88 -28.33 35.90
N VAL A 24 -28.34 -28.79 34.78
CA VAL A 24 -27.48 -27.98 33.89
C VAL A 24 -28.26 -26.82 33.24
N VAL A 25 -29.53 -27.03 32.88
CA VAL A 25 -30.39 -26.01 32.26
C VAL A 25 -31.07 -25.13 33.34
N GLY A 26 -30.98 -25.50 34.62
CA GLY A 26 -31.57 -24.78 35.74
C GLY A 26 -33.10 -24.83 35.72
N VAL A 27 -33.67 -26.02 35.57
CA VAL A 27 -35.12 -26.30 35.59
C VAL A 27 -35.43 -27.56 36.40
N SER A 28 -36.71 -27.86 36.63
CA SER A 28 -37.10 -29.11 37.30
C SER A 28 -37.03 -30.31 36.35
N ARG A 29 -36.73 -31.50 36.88
CA ARG A 29 -36.78 -32.76 36.14
C ARG A 29 -38.12 -32.98 35.41
N GLN A 30 -39.22 -32.54 36.03
CA GLN A 30 -40.56 -32.62 35.46
C GLN A 30 -40.70 -31.77 34.19
N ALA A 31 -40.06 -30.60 34.13
CA ALA A 31 -40.06 -29.75 32.93
C ALA A 31 -39.38 -30.48 31.76
N VAL A 32 -38.19 -31.05 31.99
CA VAL A 32 -37.46 -31.84 30.99
C VAL A 32 -38.28 -33.05 30.53
N SER A 33 -38.94 -33.75 31.45
CA SER A 33 -39.82 -34.88 31.09
C SER A 33 -40.97 -34.46 30.18
N LYS A 34 -41.59 -33.29 30.43
CA LYS A 34 -42.69 -32.78 29.59
C LYS A 34 -42.19 -32.33 28.21
N TRP A 35 -40.96 -31.84 28.12
CA TRP A 35 -40.34 -31.48 26.84
C TRP A 35 -40.02 -32.72 26.01
N GLU A 36 -39.43 -33.75 26.62
CA GLU A 36 -39.11 -35.02 25.93
C GLU A 36 -40.35 -35.85 25.57
N SER A 37 -41.50 -35.57 26.19
CA SER A 37 -42.79 -36.20 25.84
C SER A 37 -43.66 -35.33 24.91
N GLY A 38 -43.16 -34.19 24.43
CA GLY A 38 -43.89 -33.28 23.54
C GLY A 38 -45.11 -32.56 24.18
N GLN A 39 -45.24 -32.60 25.51
CA GLN A 39 -46.38 -31.99 26.22
C GLN A 39 -46.23 -30.47 26.40
N SER A 40 -45.00 -29.95 26.34
CA SER A 40 -44.71 -28.52 26.44
C SER A 40 -43.38 -28.22 25.79
N TYR A 41 -43.12 -26.94 25.54
CA TYR A 41 -41.86 -26.46 25.00
C TYR A 41 -41.09 -25.63 26.05
N PRO A 42 -39.76 -25.66 26.03
CA PRO A 42 -38.94 -24.76 26.84
C PRO A 42 -39.14 -23.30 26.44
N GLU A 43 -38.99 -22.39 27.41
CA GLU A 43 -38.91 -20.95 27.17
C GLU A 43 -37.65 -20.59 26.38
N MET A 44 -37.62 -19.39 25.80
CA MET A 44 -36.56 -18.98 24.87
C MET A 44 -35.16 -18.99 25.52
N ASP A 45 -35.05 -18.52 26.75
CA ASP A 45 -33.82 -18.55 27.55
C ASP A 45 -33.32 -19.99 27.77
N LYS A 46 -34.23 -20.92 28.07
CA LYS A 46 -33.91 -22.35 28.24
C LYS A 46 -33.59 -23.03 26.91
N MET A 47 -34.23 -22.63 25.81
CA MET A 47 -33.86 -23.09 24.47
C MET A 47 -32.43 -22.68 24.10
N ILE A 48 -32.03 -21.45 24.43
CA ILE A 48 -30.66 -20.97 24.18
C ILE A 48 -29.69 -21.80 25.02
N ALA A 49 -29.95 -21.99 26.32
CA ALA A 49 -29.11 -22.82 27.19
C ALA A 49 -28.96 -24.26 26.71
N ILE A 50 -30.05 -24.89 26.24
CA ILE A 50 -30.02 -26.23 25.63
C ILE A 50 -29.18 -26.24 24.35
N SER A 51 -29.31 -25.22 23.51
CA SER A 51 -28.58 -25.10 22.25
C SER A 51 -27.07 -24.96 22.47
N GLU A 52 -26.67 -24.17 23.47
CA GLU A 52 -25.27 -24.02 23.89
C GLU A 52 -24.72 -25.31 24.49
N LEU A 53 -25.50 -25.97 25.35
CA LEU A 53 -25.13 -27.23 25.98
C LEU A 53 -24.82 -28.32 24.94
N PHE A 54 -25.59 -28.39 23.85
CA PHE A 54 -25.44 -29.41 22.81
C PHE A 54 -24.64 -28.93 21.59
N HIS A 55 -24.15 -27.68 21.59
CA HIS A 55 -23.44 -27.05 20.48
C HIS A 55 -24.20 -27.10 19.14
N VAL A 56 -25.53 -26.91 19.20
CA VAL A 56 -26.43 -26.86 18.04
C VAL A 56 -27.14 -25.51 18.01
N THR A 57 -27.67 -25.10 16.86
CA THR A 57 -28.49 -23.88 16.80
C THR A 57 -29.91 -24.17 17.30
N VAL A 58 -30.58 -23.18 17.89
CA VAL A 58 -32.01 -23.27 18.27
C VAL A 58 -32.86 -23.65 17.06
N ASP A 59 -32.51 -23.13 15.88
CA ASP A 59 -33.12 -23.50 14.60
C ASP A 59 -33.08 -25.01 14.34
N HIS A 60 -31.96 -25.66 14.63
CA HIS A 60 -31.79 -27.10 14.44
C HIS A 60 -32.60 -27.93 15.45
N LEU A 61 -32.74 -27.43 16.68
CA LEU A 61 -33.57 -28.07 17.70
C LEU A 61 -35.04 -28.08 17.26
N VAL A 62 -35.52 -26.99 16.64
CA VAL A 62 -36.94 -26.80 16.33
C VAL A 62 -37.33 -27.28 14.91
N LYS A 63 -36.46 -27.18 13.90
CA LYS A 63 -36.83 -27.47 12.50
C LYS A 63 -36.62 -28.91 12.07
N ASP A 64 -37.63 -29.51 11.44
CA ASP A 64 -37.58 -30.81 10.78
C ASP A 64 -36.83 -30.75 9.43
N THR A 65 -35.51 -30.57 9.46
CA THR A 65 -34.69 -30.72 8.25
C THR A 65 -33.86 -32.01 8.30
N PRO A 66 -33.85 -32.80 7.22
CA PRO A 66 -33.03 -34.00 7.14
C PRO A 66 -31.56 -33.61 7.29
N SER A 67 -30.86 -34.40 8.12
CA SER A 67 -29.47 -34.29 8.54
C SER A 67 -28.53 -33.70 7.49
N ASP A 68 -28.22 -32.41 7.64
CA ASP A 68 -26.98 -31.82 7.13
C ASP A 68 -26.00 -31.89 8.30
N ASN A 69 -25.08 -32.86 8.25
CA ASN A 69 -23.92 -32.91 9.12
C ASN A 69 -23.08 -31.66 8.78
N ARG A 70 -23.43 -30.52 9.39
CA ARG A 70 -22.72 -29.25 9.23
C ARG A 70 -21.45 -29.33 10.06
N GLU A 71 -20.43 -29.99 9.50
CA GLU A 71 -19.08 -29.45 9.63
C GLU A 71 -19.19 -27.94 9.34
N ALA A 72 -18.82 -27.13 10.33
CA ALA A 72 -18.81 -25.67 10.36
C ALA A 72 -18.99 -25.00 8.98
N ARG A 73 -20.24 -24.87 8.51
CA ARG A 73 -20.55 -24.12 7.29
C ARG A 73 -20.72 -22.64 7.67
N PRO A 74 -19.92 -21.72 7.09
CA PRO A 74 -20.09 -20.30 7.33
C PRO A 74 -21.48 -19.84 6.89
N GLN A 75 -22.11 -18.99 7.71
CA GLN A 75 -23.45 -18.45 7.49
C GLN A 75 -23.53 -17.74 6.12
N ILE A 76 -24.51 -18.13 5.30
CA ILE A 76 -24.83 -17.43 4.04
C ILE A 76 -25.77 -16.25 4.37
N PRO A 77 -25.41 -15.00 4.04
CA PRO A 77 -26.30 -13.85 4.23
C PRO A 77 -27.52 -13.96 3.31
N GLY A 78 -28.65 -13.38 3.72
CA GLY A 78 -29.87 -13.25 2.92
C GLY A 78 -29.67 -12.49 1.58
N PRO A 79 -30.76 -12.22 0.84
CA PRO A 79 -30.76 -12.03 -0.61
C PRO A 79 -29.64 -11.10 -1.07
N VAL A 80 -28.83 -11.61 -2.00
CA VAL A 80 -27.64 -10.96 -2.55
C VAL A 80 -28.06 -9.67 -3.26
N GLN A 81 -28.07 -8.56 -2.53
CA GLN A 81 -27.76 -7.26 -3.13
C GLN A 81 -26.34 -7.42 -3.69
N ALA A 82 -26.18 -7.26 -5.01
CA ALA A 82 -24.91 -7.43 -5.69
C ALA A 82 -23.83 -6.48 -5.12
N GLY A 83 -23.12 -6.93 -4.10
CA GLY A 83 -22.00 -6.24 -3.47
C GLY A 83 -20.74 -7.08 -3.63
N TRP A 84 -20.03 -6.93 -4.75
CA TRP A 84 -18.69 -7.51 -4.93
C TRP A 84 -17.71 -6.94 -3.90
N ARG A 85 -17.46 -7.61 -2.76
CA ARG A 85 -16.31 -7.28 -1.89
C ARG A 85 -15.68 -8.51 -1.23
N PRO A 86 -14.64 -9.13 -1.84
CA PRO A 86 -13.65 -9.85 -1.04
C PRO A 86 -12.86 -8.79 -0.26
N TYR A 87 -13.00 -8.74 1.06
CA TYR A 87 -12.13 -7.93 1.91
C TYR A 87 -10.75 -8.59 1.98
N PHE A 88 -9.88 -8.28 1.01
CA PHE A 88 -8.46 -8.60 1.13
C PHE A 88 -7.85 -7.67 2.19
N HIS A 89 -7.39 -8.25 3.30
CA HIS A 89 -6.70 -7.55 4.39
C HIS A 89 -5.64 -8.48 5.00
N TYR A 90 -4.42 -7.97 5.16
CA TYR A 90 -3.26 -8.67 5.72
C TYR A 90 -2.43 -7.69 6.55
N GLU A 91 -2.17 -8.05 7.80
CA GLU A 91 -1.29 -7.30 8.70
C GLU A 91 -0.24 -8.24 9.30
N TYR A 92 1.02 -7.84 9.24
CA TYR A 92 2.16 -8.53 9.86
C TYR A 92 3.06 -7.52 10.55
N LYS A 93 3.44 -7.81 11.80
CA LYS A 93 4.40 -7.04 12.59
C LYS A 93 5.50 -7.95 13.10
N SER A 94 6.75 -7.56 12.89
CA SER A 94 7.90 -8.31 13.40
C SER A 94 7.98 -8.24 14.92
N LYS A 95 8.40 -9.34 15.56
CA LYS A 95 8.65 -9.39 17.01
C LYS A 95 9.84 -8.53 17.44
N LYS A 96 10.85 -8.39 16.57
CA LYS A 96 12.01 -7.51 16.82
C LYS A 96 11.59 -6.06 16.61
N THR A 97 11.83 -5.23 17.61
CA THR A 97 11.60 -3.78 17.57
C THR A 97 12.94 -3.06 17.74
N LEU A 98 13.09 -1.91 17.11
CA LEU A 98 14.21 -0.99 17.29
C LEU A 98 13.63 0.37 17.62
N PHE A 99 14.10 1.05 18.66
CA PHE A 99 13.52 2.34 19.12
C PHE A 99 12.00 2.31 19.33
N GLY A 100 11.43 1.15 19.69
CA GLY A 100 9.98 0.99 19.90
C GLY A 100 9.14 0.87 18.62
N ILE A 101 9.75 0.91 17.44
CA ILE A 101 9.09 0.63 16.15
C ILE A 101 9.44 -0.78 15.65
N PRO A 102 8.49 -1.51 15.02
CA PRO A 102 8.78 -2.84 14.48
C PRO A 102 9.80 -2.76 13.35
N LEU A 103 10.69 -3.76 13.27
CA LEU A 103 11.67 -3.87 12.18
C LEU A 103 10.97 -4.02 10.83
N VAL A 104 9.93 -4.85 10.76
CA VAL A 104 9.09 -5.05 9.56
C VAL A 104 7.62 -4.88 9.93
N HIS A 105 6.91 -4.08 9.16
CA HIS A 105 5.46 -3.93 9.27
C HIS A 105 4.85 -3.98 7.87
N ILE A 106 4.05 -5.02 7.62
CA ILE A 106 3.28 -5.17 6.39
C ILE A 106 1.82 -4.92 6.74
N HIS A 107 1.16 -4.00 6.07
CA HIS A 107 -0.24 -3.68 6.31
C HIS A 107 -0.93 -3.35 4.99
N VAL A 108 -1.51 -4.37 4.36
CA VAL A 108 -2.10 -4.31 3.02
C VAL A 108 -3.56 -4.68 3.11
N GLY A 109 -4.43 -3.89 2.50
CA GLY A 109 -5.84 -4.25 2.41
C GLY A 109 -6.69 -3.19 1.75
N ARG A 110 -7.94 -3.51 1.44
CA ARG A 110 -8.86 -2.55 0.80
C ARG A 110 -9.29 -1.49 1.82
N GLY A 111 -8.77 -0.26 1.71
CA GLY A 111 -9.04 0.84 2.64
C GLY A 111 -7.77 1.59 3.06
N ILE A 112 -7.88 2.45 4.07
CA ILE A 112 -6.76 3.22 4.63
C ILE A 112 -6.05 2.36 5.68
N HIS A 113 -4.94 1.76 5.28
CA HIS A 113 -4.11 0.92 6.14
C HIS A 113 -2.70 1.49 6.20
N VAL A 114 -2.21 1.76 7.41
CA VAL A 114 -0.92 2.42 7.66
C VAL A 114 0.07 1.41 8.22
N ALA A 115 1.15 1.15 7.48
CA ALA A 115 2.31 0.41 7.93
C ALA A 115 3.36 1.39 8.48
N LYS A 116 3.86 1.13 9.69
CA LYS A 116 4.91 1.90 10.38
C LYS A 116 6.01 0.97 10.85
N GLY A 117 7.24 1.14 10.39
CA GLY A 117 8.38 0.32 10.79
C GLY A 117 9.68 0.77 10.12
N ILE A 118 10.80 0.09 10.39
CA ILE A 118 12.04 0.36 9.63
C ILE A 118 11.81 -0.02 8.16
N ILE A 119 11.27 -1.22 7.94
CA ILE A 119 10.80 -1.72 6.65
C ILE A 119 9.26 -1.72 6.70
N ALA A 120 8.64 -0.82 5.95
CA ALA A 120 7.19 -0.66 5.91
C ALA A 120 6.64 -0.98 4.51
N VAL A 121 5.68 -1.90 4.43
CA VAL A 121 5.02 -2.29 3.17
C VAL A 121 3.51 -2.17 3.34
N GLY A 122 2.84 -1.36 2.54
CA GLY A 122 1.40 -1.18 2.71
C GLY A 122 0.78 -0.19 1.73
N ASN A 123 -0.51 0.10 1.89
CA ASN A 123 -1.15 1.17 1.11
C ASN A 123 -0.52 2.52 1.47
N ILE A 124 -0.43 2.79 2.77
CA ILE A 124 0.30 3.93 3.33
C ILE A 124 1.45 3.34 4.15
N SER A 125 2.69 3.63 3.76
CA SER A 125 3.89 3.15 4.45
C SER A 125 4.70 4.32 4.98
N ILE A 126 5.19 4.18 6.22
CA ILE A 126 6.04 5.15 6.90
C ILE A 126 7.23 4.40 7.48
N GLY A 127 8.44 4.67 7.00
CA GLY A 127 9.63 3.95 7.45
C GLY A 127 10.96 4.45 6.92
N VAL A 128 12.04 3.74 7.24
CA VAL A 128 13.35 4.01 6.62
C VAL A 128 13.34 3.47 5.19
N LEU A 129 12.85 2.25 5.01
CA LEU A 129 12.52 1.64 3.72
C LEU A 129 11.00 1.52 3.62
N SER A 130 10.41 2.26 2.68
CA SER A 130 8.95 2.39 2.56
C SER A 130 8.49 1.97 1.17
N ILE A 131 7.60 0.98 1.08
CA ILE A 131 7.01 0.50 -0.18
C ILE A 131 5.49 0.63 -0.08
N GLY A 132 4.85 1.33 -1.01
CA GLY A 132 3.40 1.49 -0.95
C GLY A 132 2.76 2.33 -2.05
N ILE A 133 1.45 2.56 -1.93
CA ILE A 133 0.77 3.55 -2.80
C ILE A 133 1.22 4.95 -2.40
N LEU A 134 1.15 5.23 -1.09
CA LEU A 134 1.70 6.40 -0.43
C LEU A 134 2.89 5.96 0.43
N ALA A 135 4.11 6.28 0.02
CA ALA A 135 5.33 5.89 0.73
C ALA A 135 6.04 7.12 1.30
N LEU A 136 6.27 7.15 2.62
CA LEU A 136 6.94 8.23 3.34
C LEU A 136 8.15 7.70 4.09
N GLY A 137 9.35 8.22 3.83
CA GLY A 137 10.52 7.60 4.44
C GLY A 137 11.89 8.09 4.02
N GLY A 138 12.90 7.26 4.31
CA GLY A 138 14.27 7.45 3.81
C GLY A 138 14.37 7.07 2.33
N LEU A 139 14.25 5.76 2.06
CA LEU A 139 14.11 5.19 0.71
C LEU A 139 12.63 4.82 0.49
N SER A 140 11.99 5.54 -0.42
CA SER A 140 10.54 5.46 -0.64
C SER A 140 10.23 5.03 -2.06
N ILE A 141 9.46 3.95 -2.22
CA ILE A 141 9.05 3.40 -3.51
C ILE A 141 7.52 3.32 -3.56
N GLY A 142 6.90 3.94 -4.55
CA GLY A 142 5.44 3.91 -4.63
C GLY A 142 4.78 4.59 -5.81
N ALA A 143 3.46 4.77 -5.76
CA ALA A 143 2.77 5.62 -6.73
C ALA A 143 3.00 7.10 -6.40
N LEU A 144 2.91 7.42 -5.11
CA LEU A 144 3.18 8.71 -4.50
C LEU A 144 4.24 8.50 -3.41
N ALA A 145 5.42 9.10 -3.55
CA ALA A 145 6.50 8.90 -2.60
C ALA A 145 7.12 10.24 -2.17
N ALA A 146 7.36 10.38 -0.86
CA ALA A 146 8.18 11.45 -0.32
C ALA A 146 9.28 10.89 0.59
N GLY A 147 10.49 11.40 0.47
CA GLY A 147 11.62 10.88 1.25
C GLY A 147 12.97 11.48 0.91
N LEU A 148 14.03 10.88 1.44
CA LEU A 148 15.40 11.26 1.10
C LEU A 148 15.71 10.87 -0.34
N VAL A 149 15.37 9.63 -0.70
CA VAL A 149 15.43 9.07 -2.05
C VAL A 149 14.05 8.48 -2.37
N SER A 150 13.44 8.96 -3.45
CA SER A 150 12.06 8.61 -3.82
C SER A 150 11.99 8.09 -5.25
N LEU A 151 11.38 6.93 -5.45
CA LEU A 151 11.08 6.32 -6.75
C LEU A 151 9.56 6.15 -6.89
N ALA A 152 8.90 7.02 -7.65
CA ALA A 152 7.44 6.99 -7.77
C ALA A 152 6.88 7.68 -9.00
N ALA A 153 5.59 7.53 -9.30
CA ALA A 153 4.96 8.33 -10.35
C ALA A 153 4.96 9.83 -9.99
N LEU A 154 4.64 10.16 -8.73
CA LEU A 154 4.90 11.46 -8.12
C LEU A 154 5.97 11.28 -7.03
N ALA A 155 7.19 11.75 -7.30
CA ALA A 155 8.33 11.58 -6.43
C ALA A 155 8.80 12.92 -5.85
N ILE A 156 8.80 13.04 -4.53
CA ILE A 156 9.41 14.16 -3.79
C ILE A 156 10.61 13.59 -3.04
N GLY A 157 11.81 13.79 -3.57
CA GLY A 157 13.05 13.33 -2.98
C GLY A 157 13.88 14.51 -2.48
N LEU A 158 14.34 14.50 -1.23
CA LEU A 158 15.24 15.56 -0.77
C LEU A 158 16.58 15.51 -1.52
N LEU A 159 17.19 14.32 -1.64
CA LEU A 159 18.42 14.11 -2.42
C LEU A 159 18.11 13.70 -3.85
N LEU A 160 17.30 12.65 -4.04
CA LEU A 160 16.99 12.09 -5.35
C LEU A 160 15.49 11.82 -5.47
N GLY A 161 14.82 12.47 -6.41
CA GLY A 161 13.46 12.12 -6.84
C GLY A 161 13.50 11.55 -8.26
N ALA A 162 13.04 10.31 -8.46
CA ALA A 162 12.89 9.75 -9.79
C ALA A 162 11.44 9.33 -10.04
N GLY A 163 10.86 9.80 -11.16
CA GLY A 163 9.43 9.59 -11.40
C GLY A 163 8.85 10.15 -12.68
N GLY A 164 7.52 10.08 -12.81
CA GLY A 164 6.81 10.79 -13.87
C GLY A 164 6.86 12.30 -13.63
N ILE A 165 6.51 12.70 -12.41
CA ILE A 165 6.69 14.04 -11.85
C ILE A 165 7.64 13.90 -10.68
N ALA A 166 8.79 14.59 -10.73
CA ALA A 166 9.85 14.47 -9.74
C ALA A 166 10.33 15.83 -9.24
N ALA A 167 10.57 15.93 -7.94
CA ALA A 167 11.20 17.08 -7.31
C ALA A 167 12.34 16.66 -6.39
N GLY A 168 13.46 17.39 -6.40
CA GLY A 168 14.59 17.15 -5.47
C GLY A 168 15.86 17.91 -5.78
N ILE A 169 16.93 17.70 -5.00
CA ILE A 169 18.27 18.20 -5.36
C ILE A 169 18.67 17.62 -6.72
N VAL A 170 18.56 16.29 -6.85
CA VAL A 170 18.61 15.59 -8.14
C VAL A 170 17.20 15.12 -8.46
N ALA A 171 16.66 15.52 -9.60
CA ALA A 171 15.34 15.06 -10.07
C ALA A 171 15.43 14.46 -11.46
N ILE A 172 14.89 13.26 -11.63
CA ILE A 172 14.86 12.52 -12.90
C ILE A 172 13.40 12.21 -13.23
N GLY A 173 12.87 12.71 -14.34
CA GLY A 173 11.49 12.39 -14.67
C GLY A 173 10.91 13.01 -15.94
N GLY A 174 9.63 12.75 -16.19
CA GLY A 174 8.91 13.41 -17.27
C GLY A 174 8.83 14.93 -17.04
N LEU A 175 8.37 15.33 -15.86
CA LEU A 175 8.46 16.68 -15.31
C LEU A 175 9.43 16.65 -14.12
N ALA A 176 10.56 17.36 -14.22
CA ALA A 176 11.60 17.36 -13.18
C ALA A 176 11.85 18.78 -12.66
N LEU A 177 11.82 18.95 -11.33
CA LEU A 177 12.08 20.20 -10.62
C LEU A 177 13.24 20.03 -9.64
N GLY A 178 14.27 20.87 -9.70
CA GLY A 178 15.42 20.66 -8.80
C GLY A 178 16.64 21.53 -9.04
N ILE A 179 17.76 21.15 -8.42
CA ILE A 179 19.06 21.76 -8.71
C ILE A 179 19.64 21.11 -9.96
N LEU A 180 19.67 19.77 -9.97
CA LEU A 180 20.12 18.92 -11.07
C LEU A 180 18.92 18.16 -11.63
N THR A 181 18.45 18.56 -12.80
CA THR A 181 17.24 17.99 -13.40
C THR A 181 17.56 17.27 -14.70
N ILE A 182 17.00 16.07 -14.87
CA ILE A 182 17.04 15.30 -16.11
C ILE A 182 15.61 14.92 -16.47
N GLY A 183 15.11 15.33 -17.63
CA GLY A 183 13.72 15.01 -17.97
C GLY A 183 13.20 15.44 -19.32
N GLY A 184 11.90 15.19 -19.55
CA GLY A 184 11.23 15.70 -20.75
C GLY A 184 11.04 17.21 -20.66
N LEU A 185 10.31 17.65 -19.63
CA LEU A 185 10.20 19.04 -19.19
C LEU A 185 11.00 19.17 -17.89
N SER A 186 12.08 19.93 -17.93
CA SER A 186 13.03 20.01 -16.82
C SER A 186 13.25 21.47 -16.42
N ILE A 187 13.12 21.77 -15.13
CA ILE A 187 13.28 23.12 -14.58
C ILE A 187 14.23 23.07 -13.38
N GLY A 188 15.37 23.76 -13.48
CA GLY A 188 16.34 23.73 -12.39
C GLY A 188 17.48 24.74 -12.43
N MET A 189 18.55 24.46 -11.69
CA MET A 189 19.79 25.24 -11.79
C MET A 189 20.61 24.77 -12.99
N PHE A 190 20.76 23.45 -13.08
CA PHE A 190 21.37 22.72 -14.19
C PHE A 190 20.32 21.75 -14.72
N SER A 191 19.91 21.93 -15.97
CA SER A 191 18.80 21.19 -16.54
C SER A 191 19.17 20.51 -17.85
N LEU A 192 18.82 19.24 -17.96
CA LEU A 192 19.05 18.36 -19.10
C LEU A 192 17.70 17.79 -19.56
N GLY A 193 17.30 18.04 -20.80
CA GLY A 193 16.01 17.51 -21.25
C GLY A 193 15.55 17.84 -22.64
N GLY A 194 14.33 17.46 -22.99
CA GLY A 194 13.71 17.88 -24.26
C GLY A 194 13.41 19.38 -24.26
N CYS A 195 12.75 19.85 -23.20
CA CYS A 195 12.56 21.25 -22.86
C CYS A 195 13.25 21.51 -21.51
N ALA A 196 14.35 22.25 -21.54
CA ALA A 196 15.20 22.53 -20.40
C ALA A 196 15.17 24.03 -20.07
N VAL A 197 14.67 24.36 -18.88
CA VAL A 197 14.70 25.73 -18.35
C VAL A 197 15.62 25.74 -17.14
N ALA A 198 16.72 26.47 -17.22
CA ALA A 198 17.72 26.48 -16.16
C ALA A 198 18.17 27.89 -15.83
N SER A 199 18.47 28.15 -14.55
CA SER A 199 19.09 29.44 -14.19
C SER A 199 20.56 29.51 -14.62
N HIS A 200 21.29 28.39 -14.64
CA HIS A 200 22.72 28.35 -14.96
C HIS A 200 23.01 27.70 -16.31
N ILE A 201 22.81 26.40 -16.43
CA ILE A 201 23.12 25.64 -17.64
C ILE A 201 21.89 24.83 -18.05
N ALA A 202 21.39 25.10 -19.26
CA ALA A 202 20.30 24.37 -19.88
C ALA A 202 20.82 23.64 -21.12
N ILE A 203 20.57 22.33 -21.22
CA ILE A 203 20.97 21.50 -22.35
C ILE A 203 19.76 20.70 -22.82
N GLY A 204 19.39 20.82 -24.10
CA GLY A 204 18.20 20.15 -24.61
C GLY A 204 17.80 20.51 -26.04
N GLY A 205 16.66 19.98 -26.50
CA GLY A 205 16.08 20.39 -27.79
C GLY A 205 15.67 21.87 -27.75
N TYR A 206 14.88 22.25 -26.75
CA TYR A 206 14.70 23.65 -26.34
C TYR A 206 15.45 23.91 -25.04
N ALA A 207 16.36 24.88 -25.03
CA ALA A 207 17.15 25.23 -23.85
C ALA A 207 17.04 26.73 -23.55
N SER A 208 16.63 27.07 -22.34
CA SER A 208 16.53 28.44 -21.85
C SER A 208 17.31 28.60 -20.55
N GLY A 209 18.35 29.43 -20.53
CA GLY A 209 19.16 29.67 -19.34
C GLY A 209 20.35 30.58 -19.57
N HIS A 210 21.19 30.81 -18.56
CA HIS A 210 22.36 31.67 -18.72
C HIS A 210 23.31 31.13 -19.79
N ILE A 211 23.61 29.83 -19.71
CA ILE A 211 24.24 29.03 -20.76
C ILE A 211 23.16 28.10 -21.32
N ALA A 212 22.84 28.23 -22.61
CA ALA A 212 21.86 27.39 -23.29
C ALA A 212 22.50 26.66 -24.48
N ILE A 213 22.38 25.33 -24.50
CA ILE A 213 22.95 24.45 -25.52
C ILE A 213 21.86 23.57 -26.10
N GLY A 214 21.67 23.57 -27.43
CA GLY A 214 20.53 22.87 -28.03
C GLY A 214 20.17 23.26 -29.46
N ASP A 215 19.02 22.80 -29.92
CA ASP A 215 18.49 23.15 -31.25
C ASP A 215 17.87 24.56 -31.23
N ALA A 216 17.00 24.81 -30.25
CA ALA A 216 16.34 26.10 -30.00
C ALA A 216 16.80 26.67 -28.65
N VAL A 217 17.70 27.64 -28.69
CA VAL A 217 18.40 28.18 -27.51
C VAL A 217 18.00 29.62 -27.21
N ASN A 218 17.83 29.93 -25.92
CA ASN A 218 17.61 31.30 -25.42
C ASN A 218 18.46 31.53 -24.16
N GLY A 219 19.41 32.47 -24.21
CA GLY A 219 20.32 32.69 -23.10
C GLY A 219 21.31 33.83 -23.31
N ALA A 220 22.09 34.13 -22.27
CA ALA A 220 23.20 35.09 -22.38
C ALA A 220 24.33 34.53 -23.24
N TYR A 221 24.59 33.23 -23.10
CA TYR A 221 25.52 32.46 -23.92
C TYR A 221 24.78 31.30 -24.55
N THR A 222 24.75 31.28 -25.89
CA THR A 222 24.00 30.28 -26.65
C THR A 222 24.93 29.47 -27.55
N LEU A 223 24.76 28.15 -27.52
CA LEU A 223 25.43 27.19 -28.39
C LEU A 223 24.34 26.43 -29.15
N ALA A 224 23.95 26.96 -30.31
CA ALA A 224 22.95 26.35 -31.16
C ALA A 224 23.58 25.27 -32.06
N ILE A 225 22.95 24.11 -32.19
CA ILE A 225 23.34 23.09 -33.17
C ILE A 225 22.98 23.61 -34.56
N GLN A 226 23.98 23.73 -35.44
CA GLN A 226 23.78 24.18 -36.82
C GLN A 226 23.77 22.96 -37.76
N ASN A 227 22.70 22.82 -38.56
CA ASN A 227 22.52 21.76 -39.57
C ASN A 227 22.49 20.31 -39.01
N ASP A 228 21.84 20.07 -37.87
CA ASP A 228 21.68 18.75 -37.24
C ASP A 228 23.00 18.01 -36.92
N ASP A 229 24.14 18.69 -37.00
CA ASP A 229 25.45 18.08 -36.80
C ASP A 229 25.91 18.31 -35.36
N PHE A 230 25.66 17.32 -34.49
CA PHE A 230 26.12 17.32 -33.09
C PHE A 230 27.65 17.48 -32.96
N GLY A 231 28.42 17.19 -34.02
CA GLY A 231 29.87 17.41 -34.07
C GLY A 231 30.30 18.87 -34.23
N SER A 232 29.36 19.81 -34.47
CA SER A 232 29.65 21.24 -34.59
C SER A 232 30.01 21.89 -33.25
N ILE A 233 29.44 21.39 -32.14
CA ILE A 233 29.74 21.87 -30.79
C ILE A 233 30.96 21.11 -30.28
N ARG A 234 32.14 21.72 -30.38
CA ARG A 234 33.36 21.11 -29.83
C ARG A 234 33.27 21.08 -28.31
N ALA A 235 33.54 19.92 -27.71
CA ALA A 235 33.68 19.77 -26.26
C ALA A 235 34.62 20.82 -25.63
N GLU A 236 35.65 21.25 -26.37
CA GLU A 236 36.55 22.34 -25.95
C GLU A 236 35.88 23.71 -25.84
N GLN A 237 34.93 24.05 -26.72
CA GLN A 237 34.16 25.29 -26.59
C GLN A 237 33.27 25.28 -25.34
N VAL A 238 32.59 24.16 -25.10
CA VAL A 238 31.77 23.96 -23.88
C VAL A 238 32.64 24.05 -22.63
N ARG A 239 33.82 23.42 -22.66
CA ARG A 239 34.78 23.44 -21.57
C ARG A 239 35.27 24.86 -21.26
N GLN A 240 35.68 25.62 -22.27
CA GLN A 240 36.14 26.99 -22.10
C GLN A 240 35.04 27.88 -21.50
N LEU A 241 33.81 27.76 -22.03
CA LEU A 241 32.66 28.53 -21.57
C LEU A 241 32.32 28.23 -20.09
N ILE A 242 32.28 26.94 -19.71
CA ILE A 242 32.01 26.53 -18.33
C ILE A 242 33.11 26.98 -17.38
N GLN A 243 34.39 26.88 -17.78
CA GLN A 243 35.51 27.32 -16.95
C GLN A 243 35.55 28.84 -16.76
N GLN A 244 35.11 29.60 -17.77
CA GLN A 244 35.04 31.05 -17.72
C GLN A 244 33.90 31.53 -16.81
N GLU A 245 32.69 31.01 -16.98
CA GLU A 245 31.49 31.47 -16.25
C GLU A 245 31.34 30.82 -14.86
N TYR A 246 31.75 29.55 -14.72
CA TYR A 246 31.59 28.78 -13.49
C TYR A 246 32.92 28.11 -13.05
N PRO A 247 33.95 28.89 -12.67
CA PRO A 247 35.27 28.37 -12.31
C PRO A 247 35.25 27.45 -11.07
N ASN A 248 34.25 27.60 -10.21
CA ASN A 248 34.06 26.79 -8.99
C ASN A 248 33.09 25.62 -9.18
N LEU A 249 32.68 25.30 -10.41
CA LEU A 249 31.79 24.18 -10.67
C LEU A 249 32.42 22.86 -10.22
N TRP A 250 31.62 21.96 -9.66
CA TRP A 250 32.09 20.66 -9.21
C TRP A 250 32.68 19.87 -10.39
N LYS A 251 34.00 19.59 -10.35
CA LYS A 251 34.77 19.00 -11.47
C LYS A 251 34.13 17.73 -12.08
N PRO A 252 33.63 16.76 -11.31
CA PRO A 252 33.00 15.55 -11.87
C PRO A 252 31.74 15.86 -12.68
N LEU A 253 31.00 16.91 -12.30
CA LEU A 253 29.82 17.36 -13.00
C LEU A 253 30.20 18.11 -14.28
N ALA A 254 31.21 18.98 -14.22
CA ALA A 254 31.73 19.65 -15.41
C ALA A 254 32.24 18.63 -16.45
N GLU A 255 33.02 17.63 -16.03
CA GLU A 255 33.52 16.58 -16.92
C GLU A 255 32.40 15.72 -17.50
N ARG A 256 31.36 15.39 -16.73
CA ARG A 256 30.17 14.72 -17.26
C ARG A 256 29.42 15.55 -18.29
N ILE A 257 29.32 16.86 -18.08
CA ILE A 257 28.70 17.76 -19.05
C ILE A 257 29.52 17.79 -20.33
N ILE A 258 30.84 17.99 -20.23
CA ILE A 258 31.75 18.03 -21.38
C ILE A 258 31.76 16.69 -22.12
N GLY A 259 31.74 15.58 -21.38
CA GLY A 259 31.72 14.23 -21.94
C GLY A 259 30.45 13.87 -22.70
N MET A 260 29.36 14.65 -22.59
CA MET A 260 28.18 14.48 -23.46
C MET A 260 28.40 15.02 -24.88
N PHE A 261 29.47 15.80 -25.11
CA PHE A 261 29.80 16.44 -26.39
C PHE A 261 31.09 15.88 -27.03
N ASN A 262 31.65 14.79 -26.47
CA ASN A 262 32.76 14.03 -27.04
C ASN A 262 32.24 12.75 -27.71
#